data_AF-A0A6P0WLN3-F1
#
_entry.id   AF-A0A6P0WLN3-F1
#
_cell.length_a   1.000
_cell.length_b   1.000
_cell.length_c   1.000
_cell.angle_alpha   90.00
_cell.angle_beta   90.00
_cell.angle_gamma   90.00
#
_symmetry.space_group_name_H-M   'P 1'
#
loop_
_entity.id
_entity.type
_entity.pdbx_description
1 polymer ?
#
loop_
_entity_poly.entity_id
_entity_poly.type
_entity_poly.pdbx_seq_one_letter_code
_entity_poly.pdbx_strand_id
1 'polypeptide(L)'
;MTQSFEIAGKLPANALTTTNYGICATLNRKIVVKAPDWGYVPSIRVSREELKRNYTPRLQGDIPAIVMEFLCDTEAGEYSNKPTYPPGKWFYYEQVLQVPNYVIFEPDTGVIEAYRLDDSGRYQLEPPDANNRYWIDQMSLFLGIWQGTRENRTGYWLRWWDQQGELLLWGSELVIQEQQRAEQERQRAEQERQRAEQLAAQLRAAGIEPEG
;
A
#
# COMPACT_ATOMS: atom_id res chain seq x y z
N MET A 1 1.91 4.90 -0.84
CA MET A 1 0.88 3.83 -0.82
C MET A 1 0.61 3.25 -2.21
N THR A 2 -0.06 3.95 -3.13
CA THR A 2 -0.43 3.39 -4.45
C THR A 2 0.77 2.94 -5.30
N GLN A 3 1.82 3.75 -5.44
CA GLN A 3 2.95 3.43 -6.31
C GLN A 3 3.68 2.13 -5.91
N SER A 4 4.00 1.95 -4.63
CA SER A 4 4.64 0.71 -4.14
C SER A 4 3.75 -0.51 -4.35
N PHE A 5 2.44 -0.34 -4.22
CA PHE A 5 1.45 -1.39 -4.42
C PHE A 5 1.34 -1.79 -5.91
N GLU A 6 1.43 -0.82 -6.81
CA GLU A 6 1.46 -1.03 -8.27
C GLU A 6 2.76 -1.69 -8.73
N ILE A 7 3.91 -1.19 -8.29
CA ILE A 7 5.24 -1.75 -8.64
C ILE A 7 5.37 -3.21 -8.19
N ALA A 8 4.81 -3.55 -7.03
CA ALA A 8 4.79 -4.92 -6.53
C ALA A 8 3.80 -5.86 -7.27
N GLY A 9 3.14 -5.38 -8.33
CA GLY A 9 2.15 -6.16 -9.09
C GLY A 9 0.88 -6.48 -8.31
N LYS A 10 0.59 -5.74 -7.23
CA LYS A 10 -0.58 -5.97 -6.37
C LYS A 10 -1.81 -5.13 -6.76
N LEU A 11 -1.66 -4.26 -7.76
CA LEU A 11 -2.76 -3.47 -8.33
C LEU A 11 -3.08 -3.97 -9.76
N PRO A 12 -3.99 -4.96 -9.94
CA PRO A 12 -4.34 -5.43 -11.26
C PRO A 12 -5.07 -4.34 -12.06
N ALA A 13 -5.11 -4.49 -13.39
CA ALA A 13 -5.69 -3.50 -14.30
C ALA A 13 -7.16 -3.17 -13.96
N ASN A 14 -7.91 -4.18 -13.51
CA ASN A 14 -9.30 -4.10 -13.08
C ASN A 14 -9.46 -3.78 -11.58
N ALA A 15 -8.44 -3.35 -10.85
CA ALA A 15 -8.59 -2.81 -9.50
C ALA A 15 -8.54 -1.27 -9.52
N LEU A 16 -8.85 -0.63 -8.39
CA LEU A 16 -8.77 0.82 -8.25
C LEU A 16 -8.25 1.19 -6.86
N THR A 17 -7.31 2.14 -6.79
CA THR A 17 -7.05 2.88 -5.55
C THR A 17 -7.73 4.24 -5.62
N THR A 18 -8.42 4.63 -4.56
CA THR A 18 -9.07 5.95 -4.43
C THR A 18 -8.20 6.83 -3.55
N THR A 19 -7.86 8.05 -3.99
CA THR A 19 -7.19 9.07 -3.16
C THR A 19 -8.02 10.34 -3.23
N ASN A 20 -8.66 10.74 -2.13
CA ASN A 20 -9.64 11.84 -2.12
C ASN A 20 -10.73 11.70 -3.20
N TYR A 21 -11.10 10.46 -3.51
CA TYR A 21 -12.04 10.13 -4.58
C TYR A 21 -13.37 9.65 -4.00
N GLY A 22 -14.46 10.31 -4.38
CA GLY A 22 -15.77 10.09 -3.76
C GLY A 22 -16.34 8.70 -4.03
N ILE A 23 -16.74 8.01 -2.97
CA ILE A 23 -17.48 6.75 -3.00
C ILE A 23 -18.96 7.07 -2.72
N CYS A 24 -19.84 6.61 -3.61
CA CYS A 24 -21.26 6.92 -3.63
C CYS A 24 -22.10 5.72 -3.20
N ALA A 25 -23.11 5.99 -2.36
CA ALA A 25 -24.18 5.03 -2.08
C ALA A 25 -25.51 5.75 -1.89
N THR A 26 -26.62 5.05 -2.13
CA THR A 26 -27.95 5.57 -1.87
C THR A 26 -28.40 5.18 -0.46
N LEU A 27 -28.66 6.16 0.39
CA LEU A 27 -29.20 6.00 1.73
C LEU A 27 -30.52 6.77 1.84
N ASN A 28 -31.61 6.10 2.21
CA ASN A 28 -32.94 6.74 2.36
C ASN A 28 -33.36 7.60 1.15
N ARG A 29 -33.17 7.07 -0.07
CA ARG A 29 -33.44 7.74 -1.37
C ARG A 29 -32.60 8.99 -1.64
N LYS A 30 -31.57 9.27 -0.85
CA LYS A 30 -30.60 10.34 -1.09
C LYS A 30 -29.25 9.75 -1.46
N ILE A 31 -28.52 10.40 -2.36
CA ILE A 31 -27.13 10.04 -2.67
C ILE A 31 -26.25 10.60 -1.56
N VAL A 32 -25.44 9.74 -0.96
CA VAL A 32 -24.39 10.09 0.00
C VAL A 32 -23.06 9.80 -0.66
N VAL A 33 -22.14 10.75 -0.55
CA VAL A 33 -20.77 10.63 -1.06
C VAL A 33 -19.80 10.84 0.09
N LYS A 34 -18.83 9.92 0.25
CA LYS A 34 -17.69 10.08 1.15
C LYS A 34 -16.41 9.78 0.40
N ALA A 35 -15.39 10.62 0.58
CA ALA A 35 -14.10 10.45 -0.04
C ALA A 35 -13.09 10.11 1.06
N PRO A 36 -12.52 8.89 1.06
CA PRO A 36 -11.42 8.58 1.94
C PRO A 36 -10.12 9.21 1.42
N ASP A 37 -9.19 9.50 2.32
CA ASP A 37 -7.83 9.90 1.96
C ASP A 37 -7.15 8.84 1.10
N TRP A 38 -7.36 7.57 1.43
CA TRP A 38 -6.94 6.45 0.60
C TRP A 38 -7.92 5.26 0.68
N GLY A 39 -8.09 4.50 -0.40
CA GLY A 39 -8.86 3.27 -0.38
C GLY A 39 -8.49 2.34 -1.52
N TYR A 40 -8.88 1.07 -1.40
CA TYR A 40 -8.61 0.06 -2.41
C TYR A 40 -9.86 -0.76 -2.74
N VAL A 41 -10.18 -0.82 -4.02
CA VAL A 41 -11.28 -1.60 -4.60
C VAL A 41 -10.66 -2.77 -5.39
N PRO A 42 -10.89 -4.03 -4.96
CA PRO A 42 -10.27 -5.21 -5.59
C PRO A 42 -10.64 -5.42 -7.05
N SER A 43 -11.90 -5.17 -7.42
CA SER A 43 -12.36 -5.29 -8.79
C SER A 43 -13.36 -4.20 -9.17
N ILE A 44 -13.15 -3.57 -10.32
CA ILE A 44 -14.10 -2.72 -11.03
C ILE A 44 -14.70 -3.48 -12.22
N ARG A 45 -15.94 -3.17 -12.56
CA ARG A 45 -16.72 -3.78 -13.66
C ARG A 45 -16.84 -2.85 -14.88
N VAL A 46 -16.30 -1.64 -14.76
CA VAL A 46 -16.31 -0.58 -15.78
C VAL A 46 -14.86 -0.21 -16.14
N SER A 47 -14.67 0.43 -17.28
CA SER A 47 -13.35 0.97 -17.63
C SER A 47 -12.92 2.08 -16.66
N ARG A 48 -11.61 2.27 -16.48
CA ARG A 48 -11.09 3.38 -15.67
C ARG A 48 -11.47 4.75 -16.24
N GLU A 49 -11.71 4.86 -17.55
CA GLU A 49 -12.15 6.09 -18.21
C GLU A 49 -13.58 6.49 -17.86
N GLU A 50 -14.42 5.51 -17.52
CA GLU A 50 -15.79 5.75 -17.03
C GLU A 50 -15.82 6.23 -15.57
N LEU A 51 -14.75 5.97 -14.81
CA LEU A 51 -14.58 6.42 -13.43
C LEU A 51 -14.10 7.88 -13.39
N LYS A 52 -14.99 8.82 -13.76
CA LYS A 52 -14.60 10.24 -13.87
C LYS A 52 -14.52 11.00 -12.55
N ARG A 53 -15.58 10.97 -11.73
CA ARG A 53 -15.69 11.84 -10.54
C ARG A 53 -16.06 11.10 -9.26
N ASN A 54 -16.60 9.90 -9.36
CA ASN A 54 -17.01 9.11 -8.22
C ASN A 54 -17.07 7.61 -8.57
N TYR A 55 -17.05 6.81 -7.53
CA TYR A 55 -17.13 5.36 -7.57
C TYR A 55 -18.38 4.89 -6.82
N THR A 56 -19.21 4.09 -7.45
CA THR A 56 -20.45 3.57 -6.89
C THR A 56 -20.33 2.04 -6.86
N PRO A 57 -20.04 1.41 -5.71
CA PRO A 57 -19.84 -0.04 -5.62
C PRO A 57 -20.96 -0.83 -6.31
N ARG A 58 -22.23 -0.49 -6.02
CA ARG A 58 -23.40 -1.16 -6.61
C ARG A 58 -23.39 -1.23 -8.15
N LEU A 59 -22.82 -0.23 -8.83
CA LEU A 59 -22.85 -0.13 -10.29
C LEU A 59 -21.49 -0.45 -10.93
N GLN A 60 -20.39 -0.10 -10.26
CA GLN A 60 -19.08 0.01 -10.89
C GLN A 60 -18.07 -1.01 -10.38
N GLY A 61 -18.37 -1.80 -9.34
CA GLY A 61 -17.45 -2.84 -8.87
C GLY A 61 -17.70 -3.36 -7.46
N ASP A 62 -16.63 -3.78 -6.80
CA ASP A 62 -16.70 -4.30 -5.44
C ASP A 62 -16.75 -3.17 -4.40
N ILE A 63 -17.17 -3.50 -3.18
CA ILE A 63 -16.98 -2.61 -2.04
C ILE A 63 -15.46 -2.49 -1.82
N PRO A 64 -14.95 -1.30 -1.43
CA PRO A 64 -13.54 -1.19 -1.04
C PRO A 64 -13.18 -2.25 -0.01
N ALA A 65 -12.05 -2.91 -0.19
CA ALA A 65 -11.51 -3.84 0.80
C ALA A 65 -10.97 -3.09 2.03
N ILE A 66 -10.48 -1.86 1.81
CA ILE A 66 -9.96 -1.00 2.85
C ILE A 66 -10.22 0.46 2.49
N VAL A 67 -10.53 1.26 3.51
CA VAL A 67 -10.52 2.73 3.44
C VAL A 67 -9.69 3.28 4.60
N MET A 68 -8.92 4.33 4.32
CA MET A 68 -8.00 4.98 5.24
C MET A 68 -8.31 6.47 5.30
N GLU A 69 -8.19 7.02 6.49
CA GLU A 69 -8.39 8.44 6.76
C GLU A 69 -7.21 8.95 7.59
N PHE A 70 -6.70 10.12 7.26
CA PHE A 70 -5.51 10.70 7.85
C PHE A 70 -5.93 11.87 8.73
N LEU A 71 -5.59 11.81 10.02
CA LEU A 71 -5.86 12.91 10.93
C LEU A 71 -4.96 14.09 10.58
N CYS A 72 -5.58 15.20 10.17
CA CYS A 72 -4.99 16.51 10.29
C CYS A 72 -5.67 17.23 11.46
N ASP A 73 -4.90 17.98 12.22
CA ASP A 73 -5.36 18.62 13.46
C ASP A 73 -6.71 19.34 13.25
N THR A 74 -7.66 19.11 14.17
CA THR A 74 -9.01 19.72 14.24
C THR A 74 -10.09 19.32 13.21
N GLU A 75 -10.69 18.13 13.29
CA GLU A 75 -12.09 17.95 12.85
C GLU A 75 -12.79 16.72 13.48
N ALA A 76 -13.10 16.81 14.78
CA ALA A 76 -13.83 15.77 15.54
C ALA A 76 -15.21 15.39 14.96
N GLY A 77 -15.72 16.14 13.97
CA GLY A 77 -17.01 15.89 13.32
C GLY A 77 -16.95 14.93 12.13
N GLU A 78 -15.82 14.79 11.44
CA GLU A 78 -15.76 14.04 10.17
C GLU A 78 -15.83 12.51 10.40
N TYR A 79 -15.26 12.06 11.52
CA TYR A 79 -15.18 10.67 11.98
C TYR A 79 -16.40 10.20 12.76
N SER A 80 -17.48 10.99 12.76
CA SER A 80 -18.66 10.71 13.58
C SER A 80 -19.36 9.39 13.21
N ASN A 81 -19.88 8.68 14.21
CA ASN A 81 -20.81 7.55 14.04
C ASN A 81 -22.27 7.99 13.78
N LYS A 82 -22.49 9.30 13.55
CA LYS A 82 -23.81 9.89 13.34
C LYS A 82 -24.53 9.22 12.15
N PRO A 83 -25.72 8.62 12.38
CA PRO A 83 -26.51 8.00 11.31
C PRO A 83 -27.38 9.02 10.54
N THR A 84 -27.55 10.23 11.07
CA THR A 84 -28.42 11.27 10.50
C THR A 84 -27.71 12.04 9.38
N TYR A 85 -28.48 12.44 8.36
CA TYR A 85 -27.92 13.04 7.14
C TYR A 85 -27.25 14.41 7.38
N PRO A 86 -26.09 14.69 6.76
CA PRO A 86 -25.22 13.71 6.10
C PRO A 86 -24.56 12.80 7.16
N PRO A 87 -24.56 11.45 6.95
CA PRO A 87 -23.96 10.55 7.92
C PRO A 87 -22.46 10.82 8.07
N GLY A 88 -21.89 10.50 9.22
CA GLY A 88 -20.44 10.59 9.41
C GLY A 88 -19.68 9.47 8.67
N LYS A 89 -18.36 9.63 8.50
CA LYS A 89 -17.52 8.68 7.75
C LYS A 89 -17.59 7.26 8.35
N TRP A 90 -17.51 7.16 9.69
CA TRP A 90 -17.61 5.88 10.40
C TRP A 90 -18.90 5.13 10.07
N PHE A 91 -20.06 5.77 10.29
CA PHE A 91 -21.36 5.14 10.02
C PHE A 91 -21.49 4.75 8.54
N TYR A 92 -20.97 5.58 7.63
CA TYR A 92 -21.03 5.31 6.21
C TYR A 92 -20.23 4.07 5.81
N TYR A 93 -18.98 3.94 6.27
CA TYR A 93 -18.16 2.78 5.93
C TYR A 93 -18.62 1.51 6.66
N GLU A 94 -19.05 1.62 7.91
CA GLU A 94 -19.50 0.49 8.73
C GLU A 94 -20.89 -0.01 8.34
N GLN A 95 -21.89 0.86 8.35
CA GLN A 95 -23.31 0.48 8.27
C GLN A 95 -23.90 0.59 6.86
N VAL A 96 -23.31 1.43 5.99
CA VAL A 96 -23.85 1.63 4.63
C VAL A 96 -23.07 0.81 3.60
N LEU A 97 -21.73 0.89 3.62
CA LEU A 97 -20.89 0.17 2.68
C LEU A 97 -20.39 -1.18 3.19
N GLN A 98 -20.29 -1.37 4.51
CA GLN A 98 -19.69 -2.57 5.11
C GLN A 98 -18.26 -2.83 4.58
N VAL A 99 -17.43 -1.79 4.58
CA VAL A 99 -16.01 -1.91 4.19
C VAL A 99 -15.29 -2.79 5.22
N PRO A 100 -14.59 -3.87 4.83
CA PRO A 100 -14.01 -4.82 5.79
C PRO A 100 -12.93 -4.23 6.71
N ASN A 101 -12.12 -3.28 6.20
CA ASN A 101 -11.03 -2.67 6.96
C ASN A 101 -11.15 -1.14 6.94
N TYR A 102 -11.17 -0.52 8.11
CA TYR A 102 -11.16 0.92 8.28
C TYR A 102 -9.94 1.34 9.09
N VAL A 103 -9.11 2.24 8.55
CA VAL A 103 -7.86 2.65 9.19
C VAL A 103 -7.83 4.15 9.39
N ILE A 104 -7.44 4.56 10.60
CA ILE A 104 -7.14 5.95 10.93
C ILE A 104 -5.63 6.05 11.16
N PHE A 105 -5.00 7.05 10.55
CA PHE A 105 -3.57 7.29 10.70
C PHE A 105 -3.29 8.74 11.10
N GLU A 106 -2.52 8.92 12.18
CA GLU A 106 -2.03 10.22 12.61
C GLU A 106 -0.56 10.39 12.17
N PRO A 107 -0.28 11.19 11.14
CA PRO A 107 1.04 11.27 10.52
C PRO A 107 2.11 11.93 11.40
N ASP A 108 1.70 12.74 12.37
CA ASP A 108 2.63 13.48 13.24
C ASP A 108 3.11 12.63 14.42
N THR A 109 2.25 11.76 14.95
CA THR A 109 2.58 10.85 16.06
C THR A 109 2.99 9.46 15.59
N GLY A 110 2.60 9.07 14.38
CA GLY A 110 2.78 7.71 13.90
C GLY A 110 1.86 6.74 14.64
N VAL A 111 0.61 7.12 14.89
CA VAL A 111 -0.39 6.21 15.45
C VAL A 111 -1.27 5.66 14.33
N ILE A 112 -1.50 4.36 14.34
CA ILE A 112 -2.49 3.68 13.50
C ILE A 112 -3.57 3.09 14.41
N GLU A 113 -4.82 3.40 14.12
CA GLU A 113 -5.96 2.63 14.60
C GLU A 113 -6.57 1.87 13.43
N ALA A 114 -6.52 0.53 13.49
CA ALA A 114 -7.12 -0.33 12.48
C ALA A 114 -8.38 -0.99 13.04
N TYR A 115 -9.46 -0.93 12.29
CA TYR A 115 -10.73 -1.52 12.64
C TYR A 115 -11.14 -2.54 11.59
N ARG A 116 -11.63 -3.69 12.04
CA ARG A 116 -12.10 -4.78 11.19
C ARG A 116 -13.59 -4.98 11.39
N LEU A 117 -14.32 -5.12 10.30
CA LEU A 117 -15.74 -5.41 10.34
C LEU A 117 -15.93 -6.88 10.76
N ASP A 118 -16.65 -7.11 11.85
CA ASP A 118 -17.01 -8.44 12.32
C ASP A 118 -18.28 -8.98 11.64
N ASP A 119 -18.63 -10.23 11.93
CA ASP A 119 -19.84 -10.89 11.40
C ASP A 119 -21.14 -10.22 11.85
N SER A 120 -21.11 -9.37 12.90
CA SER A 120 -22.26 -8.58 13.34
C SER A 120 -22.42 -7.27 12.54
N GLY A 121 -21.49 -6.98 11.63
CA GLY A 121 -21.48 -5.75 10.85
C GLY A 121 -21.01 -4.54 11.67
N ARG A 122 -20.15 -4.75 12.66
CA ARG A 122 -19.61 -3.70 13.53
C ARG A 122 -18.10 -3.71 13.47
N TYR A 123 -17.51 -2.52 13.52
CA TYR A 123 -16.07 -2.36 13.59
C TYR A 123 -15.54 -2.72 14.97
N GLN A 124 -14.55 -3.60 15.00
CA GLN A 124 -13.77 -3.96 16.17
C GLN A 124 -12.34 -3.46 15.99
N LEU A 125 -11.76 -2.92 17.05
CA LEU A 125 -10.36 -2.50 17.04
C LEU A 125 -9.46 -3.74 16.91
N GLU A 126 -8.64 -3.75 15.88
CA GLU A 126 -7.67 -4.81 15.62
C GLU A 126 -6.33 -4.42 16.26
N PRO A 127 -5.72 -5.27 17.11
CA PRO A 127 -4.38 -5.02 17.60
C PRO A 127 -3.32 -5.32 16.52
N PRO A 128 -2.17 -4.64 16.52
CA PRO A 128 -1.10 -4.98 15.59
C PRO A 128 -0.38 -6.28 15.98
N ASP A 129 0.39 -6.82 15.02
CA ASP A 129 1.32 -7.92 15.25
C ASP A 129 2.53 -7.49 16.12
N ALA A 130 3.42 -8.45 16.39
CA ALA A 130 4.64 -8.22 17.17
C ALA A 130 5.61 -7.18 16.56
N ASN A 131 5.40 -6.79 15.29
CA ASN A 131 6.20 -5.81 14.56
C ASN A 131 5.46 -4.47 14.38
N ASN A 132 4.35 -4.26 15.10
CA ASN A 132 3.47 -3.09 14.97
C ASN A 132 2.84 -2.96 13.57
N ARG A 133 2.45 -4.09 12.96
CA ARG A 133 1.81 -4.15 11.63
C ARG A 133 0.44 -4.82 11.67
N TYR A 134 -0.43 -4.42 10.77
CA TYR A 134 -1.82 -4.88 10.66
C TYR A 134 -2.02 -5.70 9.39
N TRP A 135 -2.45 -6.94 9.54
CA TRP A 135 -2.71 -7.81 8.40
C TRP A 135 -4.03 -7.45 7.71
N ILE A 136 -3.99 -7.28 6.37
CA ILE A 136 -5.16 -6.98 5.54
C ILE A 136 -5.40 -8.17 4.60
N ASP A 137 -6.33 -9.05 4.98
CA ASP A 137 -6.59 -10.33 4.31
C ASP A 137 -6.86 -10.20 2.81
N GLN A 138 -7.72 -9.27 2.43
CA GLN A 138 -8.15 -9.04 1.05
C GLN A 138 -7.00 -8.58 0.14
N MET A 139 -5.93 -8.04 0.72
CA MET A 139 -4.75 -7.57 0.00
C MET A 139 -3.58 -8.54 0.14
N SER A 140 -3.62 -9.45 1.11
CA SER A 140 -2.51 -10.32 1.48
C SER A 140 -1.22 -9.52 1.77
N LEU A 141 -1.37 -8.43 2.50
CA LEU A 141 -0.29 -7.53 2.89
C LEU A 141 -0.45 -7.08 4.34
N PHE A 142 0.67 -6.74 4.96
CA PHE A 142 0.70 -6.00 6.21
C PHE A 142 0.74 -4.49 5.95
N LEU A 143 -0.07 -3.73 6.67
CA LEU A 143 0.02 -2.28 6.78
C LEU A 143 0.84 -1.93 8.03
N GLY A 144 1.74 -0.98 7.94
CA GLY A 144 2.53 -0.55 9.08
C GLY A 144 3.19 0.80 8.88
N ILE A 145 3.99 1.17 9.86
CA ILE A 145 4.67 2.47 9.89
C ILE A 145 6.13 2.29 9.53
N TRP A 146 6.59 3.17 8.66
CA TRP A 146 8.00 3.38 8.41
C TRP A 146 8.37 4.82 8.73
N GLN A 147 9.44 5.00 9.50
CA GLN A 147 9.96 6.32 9.82
C GLN A 147 11.15 6.63 8.91
N GLY A 148 11.10 7.78 8.25
CA GLY A 148 12.21 8.24 7.42
C GLY A 148 11.88 9.46 6.58
N THR A 149 12.78 9.78 5.65
CA THR A 149 12.70 10.97 4.81
C THR A 149 12.24 10.59 3.40
N ARG A 150 11.19 11.25 2.92
CA ARG A 150 10.70 11.15 1.54
C ARG A 150 10.18 12.51 1.10
N GLU A 151 10.47 12.90 -0.14
CA GLU A 151 9.98 14.17 -0.73
C GLU A 151 10.28 15.39 0.16
N ASN A 152 11.47 15.43 0.76
CA ASN A 152 11.94 16.45 1.71
C ASN A 152 11.12 16.57 3.01
N ARG A 153 10.26 15.59 3.32
CA ARG A 153 9.58 15.45 4.62
C ARG A 153 10.16 14.28 5.38
N THR A 154 10.57 14.52 6.63
CA THR A 154 10.94 13.48 7.58
C THR A 154 9.76 13.25 8.52
N GLY A 155 9.37 12.00 8.72
CA GLY A 155 8.25 11.67 9.60
C GLY A 155 7.83 10.21 9.48
N TYR A 156 6.61 9.94 9.91
CA TYR A 156 5.97 8.63 9.81
C TYR A 156 5.23 8.48 8.49
N TRP A 157 5.40 7.32 7.86
CA TRP A 157 4.77 6.99 6.59
C TRP A 157 4.09 5.64 6.71
N LEU A 158 2.85 5.56 6.23
CA LEU A 158 2.22 4.27 5.96
C LEU A 158 2.93 3.57 4.80
N ARG A 159 3.21 2.28 5.01
CA ARG A 159 3.83 1.40 4.02
C ARG A 159 3.16 0.04 4.03
N TRP A 160 3.45 -0.73 2.98
CA TRP A 160 3.00 -2.10 2.82
C TRP A 160 4.17 -3.05 2.97
N TRP A 161 3.96 -4.17 3.64
CA TRP A 161 4.88 -5.32 3.66
C TRP A 161 4.17 -6.55 3.11
N ASP A 162 4.92 -7.42 2.44
CA ASP A 162 4.39 -8.69 1.97
C ASP A 162 4.28 -9.75 3.08
N GLN A 163 3.81 -10.94 2.71
CA GLN A 163 3.66 -12.10 3.61
C GLN A 163 4.99 -12.55 4.24
N GLN A 164 6.11 -12.28 3.58
CA GLN A 164 7.45 -12.63 4.05
C GLN A 164 7.98 -11.57 5.02
N GLY A 165 7.26 -10.44 5.17
CA GLY A 165 7.65 -9.33 6.02
C GLY A 165 8.61 -8.37 5.32
N GLU A 166 8.73 -8.43 3.99
CA GLU A 166 9.56 -7.55 3.19
C GLU A 166 8.78 -6.29 2.79
N LEU A 167 9.46 -5.14 2.86
CA LEU A 167 8.86 -3.84 2.56
C LEU A 167 8.61 -3.69 1.06
N LEU A 168 7.38 -3.35 0.67
CA LEU A 168 7.10 -2.95 -0.71
C LEU A 168 7.76 -1.60 -1.00
N LEU A 169 8.79 -1.64 -1.83
CA LEU A 169 9.62 -0.49 -2.18
C LEU A 169 8.87 0.51 -3.06
N TRP A 170 9.21 1.79 -2.90
CA TRP A 170 8.88 2.81 -3.89
C TRP A 170 9.79 2.69 -5.11
N GLY A 171 9.38 3.31 -6.23
CA GLY A 171 10.16 3.25 -7.46
C GLY A 171 11.59 3.79 -7.30
N SER A 172 11.76 4.86 -6.52
CA SER A 172 13.08 5.41 -6.21
C SER A 172 13.95 4.43 -5.41
N GLU A 173 13.37 3.72 -4.44
CA GLU A 173 14.09 2.75 -3.61
C GLU A 173 14.45 1.50 -4.43
N LEU A 174 13.55 1.04 -5.30
CA LEU A 174 13.81 -0.06 -6.22
C LEU A 174 14.96 0.27 -7.18
N VAL A 175 14.97 1.46 -7.76
CA VAL A 175 16.07 1.90 -8.64
C VAL A 175 17.42 1.90 -7.90
N ILE A 176 17.45 2.41 -6.66
CA ILE A 176 18.68 2.39 -5.84
C ILE A 176 19.11 0.94 -5.56
N GLN A 177 18.18 0.06 -5.20
CA GLN A 177 18.49 -1.35 -4.94
C GLN A 177 19.06 -2.05 -6.19
N GLU A 178 18.46 -1.83 -7.36
CA GLU A 178 18.92 -2.41 -8.62
C GLU A 178 20.29 -1.86 -9.05
N GLN A 179 20.54 -0.56 -8.83
CA GLN A 179 21.87 0.02 -9.06
C GLN A 179 22.94 -0.59 -8.16
N GLN A 180 22.63 -0.81 -6.87
CA GLN A 180 23.56 -1.45 -5.94
C GLN A 180 23.84 -2.90 -6.32
N ARG A 181 22.81 -3.65 -6.76
CA ARG A 181 22.97 -5.02 -7.26
C ARG A 181 23.84 -5.07 -8.51
N ALA A 182 23.55 -4.22 -9.50
CA ALA A 182 24.32 -4.14 -10.73
C ALA A 182 25.80 -3.77 -10.47
N GLU A 183 26.06 -2.85 -9.55
CA GLU A 183 27.41 -2.47 -9.17
C GLU A 183 28.14 -3.61 -8.45
N GLN A 184 27.45 -4.31 -7.54
CA GLN A 184 28.02 -5.46 -6.83
C GLN A 184 28.36 -6.60 -7.80
N GLU A 185 27.49 -6.89 -8.77
CA GLU A 185 27.75 -7.90 -9.80
C GLU A 185 28.93 -7.52 -10.69
N ARG A 186 29.04 -6.25 -11.09
CA ARG A 186 30.20 -5.74 -11.85
C ARG A 186 31.51 -5.93 -11.09
N GLN A 187 31.51 -5.60 -9.80
CA GLN A 187 32.69 -5.77 -8.95
C GLN A 187 33.08 -7.25 -8.80
N ARG A 188 32.10 -8.15 -8.67
CA ARG A 188 32.35 -9.60 -8.63
C ARG A 188 32.93 -10.11 -9.95
N ALA A 189 32.32 -9.74 -11.08
CA ALA A 189 32.78 -10.14 -12.41
C ALA A 189 34.21 -9.64 -12.70
N GLU A 190 34.53 -8.39 -12.32
CA GLU A 190 35.87 -7.83 -12.48
C GLU A 190 36.88 -8.55 -11.58
N GLN A 191 36.52 -8.88 -10.34
CA GLN A 191 37.39 -9.64 -9.45
C GLN A 191 37.66 -11.06 -9.97
N GLU A 192 36.64 -11.75 -10.49
CA GLU A 192 36.81 -13.08 -11.10
C GLU A 192 37.68 -13.00 -12.35
N ARG A 193 37.47 -11.99 -13.20
CA ARG A 193 38.31 -11.76 -14.38
C ARG A 193 39.77 -11.53 -14.00
N GLN A 194 40.05 -10.68 -13.02
CA GLN A 194 41.42 -10.42 -12.56
C GLN A 194 42.08 -11.68 -12.00
N ARG A 195 41.33 -12.51 -11.26
CA ARG A 195 41.84 -13.81 -10.76
C ARG A 195 42.12 -14.77 -11.90
N ALA A 196 41.23 -14.86 -12.89
CA ALA A 196 41.43 -15.71 -14.06
C ALA A 196 42.65 -15.26 -14.89
N GLU A 197 42.82 -13.96 -15.11
CA GLU A 197 43.98 -13.40 -15.80
C GLU A 197 45.29 -13.67 -15.04
N GLN A 198 45.29 -13.53 -13.71
CA GLN A 198 46.44 -13.85 -12.86
C GLN A 198 46.79 -15.34 -12.91
N LEU A 199 45.79 -16.22 -12.82
CA LEU A 199 46.00 -17.66 -12.90
C LEU A 199 46.52 -18.08 -14.28
N ALA A 200 45.94 -17.54 -15.36
CA ALA A 200 46.42 -17.77 -16.72
C ALA A 200 47.85 -17.25 -16.94
N ALA A 201 48.23 -16.14 -16.31
CA ALA A 201 49.61 -15.66 -16.32
C ALA A 201 50.57 -16.61 -15.57
N GLN A 202 50.16 -17.12 -14.40
CA GLN A 202 50.94 -18.10 -13.63
C GLN A 202 51.10 -19.44 -14.37
N LEU A 203 50.03 -19.94 -15.00
CA LEU A 203 50.07 -21.17 -15.81
C LEU A 203 51.03 -21.01 -17.01
N ARG A 204 50.94 -19.89 -17.73
CA ARG A 204 51.88 -19.58 -18.83
C ARG A 204 53.32 -19.49 -18.34
N ALA A 205 53.56 -18.87 -17.18
CA ALA A 205 54.90 -18.82 -16.57
C ALA A 205 55.43 -20.20 -16.15
N ALA A 206 54.54 -21.14 -15.81
CA ALA A 206 54.86 -22.53 -15.53
C ALA A 206 55.00 -23.40 -16.80
N GLY A 207 54.85 -22.83 -17.99
CA GLY A 207 54.94 -23.55 -19.27
C GLY A 207 53.70 -24.37 -19.62
N ILE A 208 52.57 -24.14 -18.94
CA ILE A 208 51.28 -24.79 -19.20
C ILE A 208 50.43 -23.81 -20.02
N GLU A 209 50.00 -24.22 -21.22
CA GLU A 209 49.04 -23.43 -21.99
C GLU A 209 47.66 -23.52 -21.32
N PRO A 210 47.06 -22.40 -20.88
CA PRO A 210 45.70 -22.42 -20.35
C PRO A 210 44.71 -22.65 -21.50
N GLU A 211 43.89 -23.70 -21.42
CA GLU A 211 42.73 -23.86 -22.31
C GLU A 211 41.67 -22.80 -21.97
N GLY A 212 41.12 -22.19 -23.02
CA GLY A 212 40.13 -21.10 -22.94
C GLY A 212 38.71 -21.57 -22.71
#